data_AF-A0AAW1Q7S6-F1
#
_entry.id   AF-A0AAW1Q7S6-F1
#
_cell.length_a   1.000
_cell.length_b   1.000
_cell.length_c   1.000
_cell.angle_alpha   90.00
_cell.angle_beta   90.00
_cell.angle_gamma   90.00
#
_symmetry.space_group_name_H-M   'P 1'
#
loop_
_entity.id
_entity.type
_entity.pdbx_description
1 polymer ?
#
loop_
_entity_poly.entity_id
_entity_poly.type
_entity_poly.pdbx_seq_one_letter_code
_entity_poly.pdbx_strand_id
1 'polypeptide(L)'
;MRPRQATPVKGGTYLALSLLVNLALVLLVLLWRPVKYDLVASWAMDDTIDRSEDMLKQLKTDIKSVTAELERAKQSLEAVPANEAMQQGIAERQAGGKLWLTIGIPTIPRKEARDYLTPTLEALLQELPLDPTGPLFAQVRVLVMNNRPGRHAVFDAVQARFAAPAHDDRTALKAAIYVDMVGNPGTVLDPAPDLPEPDDLNNPKNMPGREVRQQTSDLIALLQAATPLSHYYLFMEDDFRACPHLILTLQYLVRKLNSLPVEDWLSLRVSYGMNGILLRNEMLPDLVQYLRLHTARLPPDLLWAEFTQGFRFELLDVTHGRPSVTYAWNMLEHIGTVSSFAVRMDRPDFPACYQSMSGVWSIQPVERFSQRCNHTDMSPCPEPKALEAWMQHPLEWSRH
;
A
#
# COMPACT_ATOMS: atom_id res chain seq x y z
N MET A 1 -14.22 29.66 -20.48
CA MET A 1 -13.98 30.66 -19.42
C MET A 1 -12.48 30.75 -19.19
N ARG A 2 -11.87 31.93 -19.30
CA ARG A 2 -10.41 32.14 -19.12
C ARG A 2 -10.05 32.15 -17.63
N PRO A 3 -8.92 31.56 -17.20
CA PRO A 3 -8.51 31.62 -15.80
C PRO A 3 -7.94 33.01 -15.46
N ARG A 4 -8.35 33.55 -14.31
CA ARG A 4 -7.80 34.78 -13.73
C ARG A 4 -6.38 34.50 -13.22
N GLN A 5 -5.41 35.26 -13.73
CA GLN A 5 -4.05 35.30 -13.21
C GLN A 5 -4.04 35.96 -11.83
N ALA A 6 -3.44 35.27 -10.85
CA ALA A 6 -3.17 35.82 -9.52
C ALA A 6 -2.01 36.81 -9.58
N THR A 7 -2.20 37.99 -8.97
CA THR A 7 -1.17 39.02 -8.85
C THR A 7 -0.25 38.72 -7.65
N PRO A 8 1.07 38.92 -7.78
CA PRO A 8 2.01 38.71 -6.69
C PRO A 8 1.87 39.83 -5.64
N VAL A 9 1.68 39.44 -4.37
CA VAL A 9 1.62 40.34 -3.21
C VAL A 9 3.01 40.90 -2.93
N LYS A 10 3.17 42.22 -3.12
CA LYS A 10 4.41 42.98 -2.86
C LYS A 10 4.61 43.22 -1.34
N GLY A 11 4.88 42.17 -0.57
CA GLY A 11 5.12 42.26 0.89
C GLY A 11 6.58 42.47 1.31
N GLY A 12 7.57 42.21 0.44
CA GLY A 12 8.98 42.13 0.82
C GLY A 12 9.73 43.47 0.98
N THR A 13 9.21 44.56 0.43
CA THR A 13 9.95 45.84 0.38
C THR A 13 9.92 46.64 1.68
N TYR A 14 8.88 46.48 2.51
CA TYR A 14 8.76 47.23 3.77
C TYR A 14 9.70 46.70 4.86
N LEU A 15 9.96 45.39 4.88
CA LEU A 15 10.86 44.78 5.87
C LEU A 15 12.32 45.20 5.62
N ALA A 16 12.75 45.22 4.36
CA ALA A 16 14.09 45.63 3.96
C ALA A 16 14.37 47.12 4.28
N LEU A 17 13.37 47.99 4.06
CA LEU A 17 13.51 49.42 4.34
C LEU A 17 13.58 49.69 5.86
N SER A 18 12.78 48.98 6.66
CA SER A 18 12.81 49.09 8.13
C SER A 18 14.16 48.65 8.72
N LEU A 19 14.75 47.57 8.20
CA LEU A 19 16.07 47.11 8.62
C LEU A 19 17.18 48.13 8.29
N LEU A 20 17.14 48.75 7.10
CA LEU A 20 18.12 49.75 6.71
C LEU A 20 18.03 51.03 7.55
N VAL A 21 16.82 51.48 7.89
CA VAL A 21 16.63 52.67 8.73
C VAL A 21 17.13 52.42 10.16
N ASN A 22 16.86 51.24 10.73
CA ASN A 22 17.37 50.88 12.05
C ASN A 22 18.90 50.74 12.06
N LEU A 23 19.49 50.14 11.02
CA LEU A 23 20.95 50.03 10.89
C LEU A 23 21.61 51.41 10.79
N ALA A 24 21.03 52.32 10.01
CA ALA A 24 21.53 53.69 9.87
C ALA A 24 21.44 54.46 11.20
N LEU A 25 20.36 54.30 11.97
CA LEU A 25 20.21 54.90 13.29
C LEU A 25 21.24 54.38 14.30
N VAL A 26 21.50 53.06 14.31
CA VAL A 26 22.54 52.47 15.18
C VAL A 26 23.92 53.00 14.81
N LEU A 27 24.25 53.06 13.51
CA LEU A 27 25.52 53.62 13.04
C LEU A 27 25.67 55.10 13.37
N LEU A 28 24.59 55.89 13.26
CA LEU A 28 24.60 57.30 13.65
C LEU A 28 24.82 57.49 15.16
N VAL A 29 24.24 56.64 16.00
CA VAL A 29 24.46 56.67 17.45
C VAL A 29 25.90 56.28 17.81
N LEU A 30 26.47 55.28 17.12
CA LEU A 30 27.85 54.85 17.32
C LEU A 30 28.88 55.88 16.86
N LEU A 31 28.58 56.64 15.79
CA LEU A 31 29.51 57.64 15.22
C LEU A 31 29.46 59.01 15.92
N TRP A 32 28.41 59.32 16.68
CA TRP A 32 28.19 60.68 17.20
C TRP A 32 28.67 60.96 18.63
N ARG A 33 29.41 60.03 19.26
CA ARG A 33 29.99 60.28 20.59
C ARG A 33 31.49 59.98 20.64
N PRO A 34 32.36 61.01 20.62
CA PRO A 34 33.77 60.85 20.97
C PRO A 34 33.87 60.83 22.50
N VAL A 35 33.53 59.70 23.12
CA VAL A 35 33.83 59.49 24.54
C VAL A 35 35.28 59.01 24.61
N LYS A 36 36.15 59.87 25.16
CA LYS A 36 37.44 59.43 25.69
C LYS A 36 37.14 58.52 26.88
N TYR A 37 37.04 57.22 26.62
CA TYR A 37 37.02 56.23 27.68
C TYR A 37 38.45 56.09 28.20
N ASP A 38 38.67 56.53 29.43
CA ASP A 38 39.80 56.09 30.23
C ASP A 38 39.83 54.55 30.24
N LEU A 39 41.03 53.97 30.13
CA LEU A 39 41.30 52.53 29.97
C LEU A 39 40.64 51.60 31.03
N VAL A 40 40.05 52.15 32.09
CA VAL A 40 39.30 51.38 33.09
C VAL A 40 37.92 50.93 32.59
N ALA A 41 37.34 51.60 31.58
CA ALA A 41 36.03 51.25 31.03
C ALA A 41 36.06 50.10 30.00
N SER A 42 37.22 49.76 29.42
CA SER A 42 37.28 48.68 28.42
C SER A 42 37.09 47.30 29.07
N TRP A 43 37.65 47.08 30.27
CA TRP A 43 37.53 45.79 30.97
C TRP A 43 36.11 45.50 31.45
N ALA A 44 35.37 46.54 31.85
CA ALA A 44 33.96 46.39 32.22
C ALA A 44 33.07 46.08 31.00
N MET A 45 33.45 46.58 29.82
CA MET A 45 32.70 46.33 28.58
C MET A 45 33.00 44.94 28.02
N ASP A 46 34.25 44.48 28.09
CA ASP A 46 34.65 43.12 27.72
C ASP A 46 33.95 42.07 28.61
N ASP A 47 33.93 42.26 29.94
CA ASP A 47 33.19 41.36 30.87
C ASP A 47 31.67 41.36 30.59
N THR A 48 31.11 42.49 30.16
CA THR A 48 29.70 42.56 29.76
C THR A 48 29.44 41.81 28.46
N ILE A 49 30.35 41.89 27.49
CA ILE A 49 30.28 41.17 26.21
C ILE A 49 30.39 39.67 26.46
N ASP A 50 31.39 39.22 27.22
CA ASP A 50 31.59 37.80 27.54
C ASP A 50 30.36 37.21 28.25
N ARG A 51 29.81 37.91 29.25
CA ARG A 51 28.56 37.50 29.91
C ARG A 51 27.38 37.41 28.94
N SER A 52 27.29 38.33 27.99
CA SER A 52 26.21 38.32 26.99
C SER A 52 26.35 37.18 25.97
N GLU A 53 27.58 36.82 25.59
CA GLU A 53 27.84 35.63 24.76
C GLU A 53 27.45 34.35 25.50
N ASP A 54 27.81 34.23 26.78
CA ASP A 54 27.48 33.05 27.58
C ASP A 54 25.98 32.95 27.85
N MET A 55 25.28 34.07 28.07
CA MET A 55 23.82 34.11 28.12
C MET A 55 23.19 33.64 26.80
N LEU A 56 23.72 34.06 25.64
CA LEU A 56 23.22 33.62 24.34
C LEU A 56 23.48 32.13 24.08
N LYS A 57 24.62 31.60 24.51
CA LYS A 57 24.92 30.15 24.46
C LYS A 57 23.94 29.38 25.34
N GLN A 58 23.68 29.86 26.56
CA GLN A 58 22.71 29.24 27.47
C GLN A 58 21.30 29.27 26.87
N LEU A 59 20.84 30.41 26.37
CA LEU A 59 19.51 30.54 25.77
C LEU A 59 19.33 29.61 24.55
N LYS A 60 20.35 29.43 23.72
CA LYS A 60 20.32 28.47 22.60
C LYS A 60 20.17 27.03 23.10
N THR A 61 20.85 26.69 24.18
CA THR A 61 20.74 25.37 24.83
C THR A 61 19.34 25.15 25.40
N ASP A 62 18.79 26.17 26.08
CA ASP A 62 17.45 26.12 26.66
C ASP A 62 16.37 25.99 25.58
N ILE A 63 16.45 26.76 24.49
CA ILE A 63 15.51 26.66 23.36
C ILE A 63 15.55 25.25 22.75
N LYS A 64 16.74 24.66 22.56
CA LYS A 64 16.86 23.28 22.06
C LYS A 64 16.22 22.28 23.03
N SER A 65 16.42 22.46 24.33
CA SER A 65 15.81 21.60 25.36
C SER A 65 14.29 21.69 25.34
N VAL A 66 13.73 22.91 25.37
CA VAL A 66 12.29 23.14 25.35
C VAL A 66 11.66 22.63 24.06
N THR A 67 12.31 22.80 22.90
CA THR A 67 11.82 22.27 21.63
C THR A 67 11.76 20.74 21.67
N ALA A 68 12.79 20.08 22.23
CA ALA A 68 12.78 18.63 22.39
C ALA A 68 11.69 18.15 23.38
N GLU A 69 11.45 18.88 24.47
CA GLU A 69 10.36 18.58 25.41
C GLU A 69 8.98 18.77 24.79
N LEU A 70 8.79 19.83 24.00
CA LEU A 70 7.54 20.09 23.29
C LEU A 70 7.23 18.99 22.27
N GLU A 71 8.24 18.54 21.51
CA GLU A 71 8.07 17.42 20.58
C GLU A 71 7.73 16.11 21.31
N ARG A 72 8.36 15.83 22.47
CA ARG A 72 7.99 14.68 23.31
C ARG A 72 6.56 14.78 23.85
N ALA A 73 6.16 15.97 24.31
CA ALA A 73 4.82 16.20 24.84
C ALA A 73 3.76 16.05 23.74
N LYS A 74 4.03 16.58 22.55
CA LYS A 74 3.18 16.41 21.36
C LYS A 74 3.05 14.93 20.98
N GLN A 75 4.16 14.19 20.91
CA GLN A 75 4.15 12.75 20.66
C GLN A 75 3.34 11.99 21.71
N SER A 76 3.51 12.32 23.00
CA SER A 76 2.74 11.70 24.08
C SER A 76 1.25 11.99 23.98
N LEU A 77 0.86 13.21 23.57
CA LEU A 77 -0.54 13.59 23.39
C LEU A 77 -1.16 12.87 22.20
N GLU A 78 -0.41 12.70 21.10
CA GLU A 78 -0.84 11.97 19.91
C GLU A 78 -0.89 10.44 20.12
N ALA A 79 -0.13 9.90 21.08
CA ALA A 79 -0.07 8.47 21.38
C ALA A 79 -1.30 7.92 22.14
N VAL A 80 -1.93 8.72 23.00
CA VAL A 80 -3.10 8.25 23.78
C VAL A 80 -4.29 7.88 22.86
N PRO A 81 -4.74 8.75 21.93
CA PRO A 81 -5.81 8.40 21.00
C PRO A 81 -5.45 7.21 20.11
N ALA A 82 -4.17 7.04 19.78
CA ALA A 82 -3.70 5.96 18.93
C ALA A 82 -3.80 4.59 19.62
N ASN A 83 -3.49 4.51 20.92
CA ASN A 83 -3.67 3.29 21.70
C ASN A 83 -5.15 2.94 21.90
N GLU A 84 -5.99 3.94 22.19
CA GLU A 84 -7.44 3.74 22.34
C GLU A 84 -8.06 3.26 21.02
N ALA A 85 -7.69 3.88 19.90
CA ALA A 85 -8.08 3.42 18.58
C ALA A 85 -7.60 1.99 18.33
N MET A 86 -6.35 1.65 18.63
CA MET A 86 -5.85 0.27 18.49
C MET A 86 -6.71 -0.73 19.26
N GLN A 87 -7.03 -0.46 20.54
CA GLN A 87 -7.88 -1.34 21.35
C GLN A 87 -9.29 -1.47 20.78
N GLN A 88 -9.88 -0.37 20.32
CA GLN A 88 -11.19 -0.38 19.66
C GLN A 88 -11.17 -1.23 18.38
N GLY A 89 -10.16 -1.06 17.52
CA GLY A 89 -10.03 -1.83 16.28
C GLY A 89 -9.84 -3.33 16.53
N ILE A 90 -9.11 -3.70 17.59
CA ILE A 90 -8.98 -5.10 18.04
C ILE A 90 -10.33 -5.63 18.53
N ALA A 91 -11.08 -4.85 19.31
CA ALA A 91 -12.39 -5.25 19.80
C ALA A 91 -13.41 -5.43 18.66
N GLU A 92 -13.45 -4.51 17.70
CA GLU A 92 -14.32 -4.59 16.51
C GLU A 92 -14.02 -5.84 15.68
N ARG A 93 -12.72 -6.18 15.52
CA ARG A 93 -12.30 -7.44 14.89
C ARG A 93 -12.83 -8.66 15.65
N GLN A 94 -12.79 -8.65 16.97
CA GLN A 94 -13.25 -9.76 17.82
C GLN A 94 -14.78 -9.86 17.87
N ALA A 95 -15.50 -8.78 17.62
CA ALA A 95 -16.97 -8.73 17.68
C ALA A 95 -17.65 -9.65 16.64
N GLY A 96 -16.92 -10.08 15.60
CA GLY A 96 -17.41 -11.04 14.62
C GLY A 96 -18.34 -10.38 13.58
N GLY A 97 -17.85 -10.28 12.36
CA GLY A 97 -18.57 -9.76 11.20
C GLY A 97 -17.70 -9.94 9.96
N LYS A 98 -18.31 -9.98 8.78
CA LYS A 98 -17.52 -9.94 7.54
C LYS A 98 -16.99 -8.54 7.34
N LEU A 99 -15.67 -8.43 7.22
CA LEU A 99 -14.99 -7.19 6.90
C LEU A 99 -15.25 -6.80 5.44
N TRP A 100 -14.99 -5.55 5.05
CA TRP A 100 -15.12 -5.15 3.66
C TRP A 100 -14.10 -5.87 2.76
N LEU A 101 -12.82 -5.84 3.12
CA LEU A 101 -11.73 -6.34 2.27
C LEU A 101 -10.71 -7.17 3.05
N THR A 102 -10.29 -8.30 2.50
CA THR A 102 -9.07 -9.01 2.90
C THR A 102 -8.04 -8.91 1.79
N ILE A 103 -6.82 -8.53 2.13
CA ILE A 103 -5.66 -8.51 1.25
C ILE A 103 -4.78 -9.69 1.64
N GLY A 104 -4.72 -10.72 0.81
CA GLY A 104 -3.91 -11.91 1.07
C GLY A 104 -2.51 -11.77 0.51
N ILE A 105 -1.51 -11.94 1.37
CA ILE A 105 -0.08 -11.81 1.04
C ILE A 105 0.66 -13.11 1.36
N PRO A 106 1.00 -13.94 0.36
CA PRO A 106 1.92 -15.04 0.57
C PRO A 106 3.35 -14.49 0.69
N THR A 107 4.14 -15.03 1.60
CA THR A 107 5.56 -14.69 1.74
C THR A 107 6.42 -15.93 1.93
N ILE A 108 7.64 -15.87 1.40
CA ILE A 108 8.67 -16.91 1.52
C ILE A 108 10.02 -16.28 1.86
N PRO A 109 10.92 -17.02 2.53
CA PRO A 109 12.28 -16.56 2.74
C PRO A 109 12.99 -16.36 1.40
N ARG A 110 13.67 -15.21 1.28
CA ARG A 110 14.47 -14.87 0.10
C ARG A 110 15.96 -15.14 0.37
N LYS A 111 16.73 -15.29 -0.70
CA LYS A 111 18.20 -15.34 -0.61
C LYS A 111 18.70 -14.08 0.10
N GLU A 112 19.75 -14.24 0.91
CA GLU A 112 20.38 -13.14 1.67
C GLU A 112 19.43 -12.42 2.64
N ALA A 113 18.31 -13.03 3.02
CA ALA A 113 17.31 -12.44 3.90
C ALA A 113 16.83 -11.05 3.42
N ARG A 114 16.73 -10.86 2.10
CA ARG A 114 16.23 -9.61 1.53
C ARG A 114 14.81 -9.33 2.00
N ASP A 115 14.61 -8.13 2.53
CA ASP A 115 13.35 -7.69 3.11
C ASP A 115 12.52 -6.91 2.09
N TYR A 116 11.54 -7.59 1.49
CA TYR A 116 10.48 -6.96 0.71
C TYR A 116 9.18 -6.79 1.51
N LEU A 117 8.96 -7.65 2.52
CA LEU A 117 7.74 -7.67 3.29
C LEU A 117 7.53 -6.38 4.08
N THR A 118 8.57 -5.84 4.72
CA THR A 118 8.48 -4.58 5.47
C THR A 118 8.02 -3.42 4.60
N PRO A 119 8.70 -3.06 3.48
CA PRO A 119 8.27 -1.93 2.64
C PRO A 119 6.90 -2.16 1.99
N THR A 120 6.53 -3.41 1.71
CA THR A 120 5.19 -3.77 1.23
C THR A 120 4.10 -3.46 2.26
N LEU A 121 4.28 -3.93 3.50
CA LEU A 121 3.30 -3.69 4.56
C LEU A 121 3.26 -2.22 4.98
N GLU A 122 4.39 -1.53 5.01
CA GLU A 122 4.44 -0.10 5.31
C GLU A 122 3.69 0.73 4.26
N ALA A 123 3.89 0.45 2.97
CA ALA A 123 3.13 1.12 1.91
C ALA A 123 1.62 0.86 2.02
N LEU A 124 1.22 -0.35 2.36
CA LEU A 124 -0.18 -0.69 2.52
C LEU A 124 -0.81 -0.05 3.77
N LEU A 125 -0.10 -0.04 4.90
CA LEU A 125 -0.58 0.55 6.15
C LEU A 125 -0.65 2.08 6.06
N GLN A 126 0.11 2.73 5.18
CA GLN A 126 -0.04 4.16 4.90
C GLN A 126 -1.44 4.50 4.37
N GLU A 127 -2.08 3.58 3.64
CA GLU A 127 -3.42 3.75 3.05
C GLU A 127 -4.58 3.57 4.05
N LEU A 128 -4.32 2.99 5.22
CA LEU A 128 -5.36 2.63 6.19
C LEU A 128 -5.48 3.67 7.32
N PRO A 129 -6.70 4.03 7.77
CA PRO A 129 -6.87 5.05 8.80
C PRO A 129 -6.46 4.53 10.19
N LEU A 130 -6.04 5.43 11.07
CA LEU A 130 -5.93 5.15 12.51
C LEU A 130 -7.08 5.77 13.31
N ASP A 131 -7.84 6.68 12.70
CA ASP A 131 -8.99 7.36 13.29
C ASP A 131 -10.22 6.42 13.29
N PRO A 132 -10.79 6.09 14.46
CA PRO A 132 -11.98 5.25 14.58
C PRO A 132 -13.23 5.78 13.85
N THR A 133 -13.26 7.07 13.53
CA THR A 133 -14.38 7.66 12.77
C THR A 133 -14.24 7.47 11.26
N GLY A 134 -13.09 6.97 10.81
CA GLY A 134 -12.83 6.68 9.40
C GLY A 134 -13.68 5.52 8.88
N PRO A 135 -14.27 5.61 7.68
CA PRO A 135 -15.16 4.57 7.14
C PRO A 135 -14.46 3.24 6.85
N LEU A 136 -13.13 3.23 6.84
CA LEU A 136 -12.31 2.03 6.63
C LEU A 136 -11.64 1.54 7.92
N PHE A 137 -11.91 2.19 9.04
CA PHE A 137 -11.35 1.80 10.32
C PHE A 137 -11.79 0.38 10.67
N ALA A 138 -10.82 -0.50 10.91
CA ALA A 138 -11.01 -1.92 11.14
C ALA A 138 -11.80 -2.70 10.05
N GLN A 139 -12.10 -2.11 8.89
CA GLN A 139 -12.86 -2.75 7.80
C GLN A 139 -11.99 -3.50 6.78
N VAL A 140 -10.67 -3.39 6.89
CA VAL A 140 -9.70 -4.09 6.03
C VAL A 140 -8.91 -5.09 6.87
N ARG A 141 -8.56 -6.22 6.28
CA ARG A 141 -7.65 -7.21 6.85
C ARG A 141 -6.51 -7.46 5.89
N VAL A 142 -5.29 -7.50 6.40
CA VAL A 142 -4.09 -7.89 5.65
C VAL A 142 -3.64 -9.23 6.21
N LEU A 143 -3.92 -10.31 5.49
CA LEU A 143 -3.56 -11.67 5.88
C LEU A 143 -2.22 -12.03 5.27
N VAL A 144 -1.15 -12.00 6.06
CA VAL A 144 0.20 -12.39 5.65
C VAL A 144 0.44 -13.84 6.02
N MET A 145 0.70 -14.69 5.03
CA MET A 145 0.94 -16.12 5.23
C MET A 145 2.40 -16.49 4.95
N ASN A 146 3.11 -16.94 5.98
CA ASN A 146 4.44 -17.52 5.85
C ASN A 146 4.33 -18.95 5.31
N ASN A 147 4.69 -19.15 4.05
CA ASN A 147 4.64 -20.44 3.37
C ASN A 147 5.81 -21.38 3.72
N ARG A 148 6.79 -20.89 4.49
CA ARG A 148 7.93 -21.67 5.00
C ARG A 148 8.15 -21.37 6.49
N PRO A 149 7.20 -21.76 7.37
CA PRO A 149 7.30 -21.49 8.79
C PRO A 149 8.61 -22.04 9.39
N GLY A 150 9.21 -21.27 10.31
CA GLY A 150 10.46 -21.62 10.99
C GLY A 150 11.75 -21.37 10.19
N ARG A 151 11.67 -20.83 8.97
CA ARG A 151 12.86 -20.51 8.15
C ARG A 151 12.79 -19.10 7.53
N HIS A 152 12.05 -18.18 8.14
CA HIS A 152 11.76 -16.88 7.54
C HIS A 152 12.02 -15.73 8.53
N ALA A 153 13.31 -15.40 8.71
CA ALA A 153 13.75 -14.41 9.69
C ALA A 153 13.12 -13.02 9.51
N VAL A 154 12.85 -12.61 8.27
CA VAL A 154 12.17 -11.32 8.00
C VAL A 154 10.73 -11.37 8.50
N PHE A 155 9.98 -12.44 8.19
CA PHE A 155 8.64 -12.62 8.70
C PHE A 155 8.61 -12.61 10.24
N ASP A 156 9.52 -13.34 10.87
CA ASP A 156 9.59 -13.43 12.33
C ASP A 156 9.90 -12.06 12.97
N ALA A 157 10.80 -11.27 12.36
CA ALA A 157 11.12 -9.93 12.81
C ALA A 157 9.95 -8.94 12.67
N VAL A 158 9.24 -8.97 11.53
CA VAL A 158 8.05 -8.14 11.30
C VAL A 158 6.93 -8.55 12.26
N GLN A 159 6.71 -9.85 12.47
CA GLN A 159 5.72 -10.35 13.43
C GLN A 159 6.03 -9.89 14.86
N ALA A 160 7.29 -9.95 15.28
CA ALA A 160 7.70 -9.47 16.60
C ALA A 160 7.45 -7.96 16.76
N ARG A 161 7.77 -7.16 15.74
CA ARG A 161 7.51 -5.70 15.74
C ARG A 161 6.02 -5.39 15.88
N PHE A 162 5.15 -6.13 15.19
CA PHE A 162 3.71 -5.86 15.18
C PHE A 162 2.95 -6.45 16.39
N ALA A 163 3.51 -7.47 17.04
CA ALA A 163 2.91 -8.05 18.25
C ALA A 163 3.02 -7.16 19.49
N ALA A 164 4.03 -6.30 19.55
CA ALA A 164 4.30 -5.38 20.66
C ALA A 164 4.64 -3.98 20.13
N PRO A 165 3.67 -3.26 19.56
CA PRO A 165 3.92 -1.95 18.96
C PRO A 165 4.38 -0.95 20.02
N ALA A 166 5.48 -0.25 19.73
CA ALA A 166 5.87 0.93 20.49
C ALA A 166 4.83 2.05 20.30
N HIS A 167 4.62 2.88 21.32
CA HIS A 167 3.60 3.94 21.28
C HIS A 167 3.83 5.00 20.19
N ASP A 168 5.06 5.18 19.74
CA ASP A 168 5.45 6.10 18.67
C ASP A 168 5.52 5.42 17.28
N ASP A 169 5.47 4.09 17.21
CA ASP A 169 5.43 3.34 15.94
C ASP A 169 4.00 3.27 15.40
N ARG A 170 3.58 4.36 14.73
CA ARG A 170 2.26 4.46 14.09
C ARG A 170 1.99 3.33 13.09
N THR A 171 3.01 2.82 12.42
CA THR A 171 2.87 1.69 11.49
C THR A 171 2.52 0.43 12.26
N ALA A 172 3.25 0.11 13.32
CA ALA A 172 2.97 -1.07 14.15
C ALA A 172 1.61 -0.98 14.86
N LEU A 173 1.19 0.22 15.29
CA LEU A 173 -0.16 0.44 15.84
C LEU A 173 -1.26 0.14 14.82
N LYS A 174 -1.11 0.61 13.57
CA LYS A 174 -2.03 0.21 12.49
C LYS A 174 -1.96 -1.28 12.23
N ALA A 175 -0.76 -1.87 12.22
CA ALA A 175 -0.59 -3.30 11.99
C ALA A 175 -1.34 -4.16 13.03
N ALA A 176 -1.35 -3.75 14.30
CA ALA A 176 -2.10 -4.42 15.35
C ALA A 176 -3.63 -4.47 15.07
N ILE A 177 -4.16 -3.48 14.34
CA ILE A 177 -5.57 -3.45 13.92
C ILE A 177 -5.77 -4.31 12.67
N TYR A 178 -4.94 -4.10 11.64
CA TYR A 178 -5.20 -4.54 10.28
C TYR A 178 -4.50 -5.82 9.85
N VAL A 179 -3.38 -6.21 10.47
CA VAL A 179 -2.50 -7.27 9.96
C VAL A 179 -2.63 -8.55 10.78
N ASP A 180 -2.78 -9.66 10.08
CA ASP A 180 -2.73 -11.02 10.63
C ASP A 180 -1.55 -11.75 10.03
N MET A 181 -0.59 -12.12 10.87
CA MET A 181 0.59 -12.89 10.46
C MET A 181 0.41 -14.35 10.89
N VAL A 182 0.28 -15.24 9.91
CA VAL A 182 0.00 -16.66 10.11
C VAL A 182 1.03 -17.55 9.41
N GLY A 183 1.29 -18.73 9.97
CA GLY A 183 2.03 -19.77 9.27
C GLY A 183 1.10 -20.56 8.35
N ASN A 184 1.58 -20.94 7.16
CA ASN A 184 0.88 -21.89 6.33
C ASN A 184 0.83 -23.25 7.06
N PRO A 185 -0.36 -23.85 7.25
CA PRO A 185 -0.50 -25.09 8.01
C PRO A 185 0.07 -26.32 7.30
N GLY A 186 0.43 -26.21 6.01
CA GLY A 186 0.99 -27.32 5.23
C GLY A 186 -0.01 -28.42 4.90
N THR A 187 -1.31 -28.13 4.98
CA THR A 187 -2.41 -29.09 4.73
C THR A 187 -2.70 -29.30 3.24
N VAL A 188 -2.24 -28.39 2.38
CA VAL A 188 -2.39 -28.48 0.92
C VAL A 188 -1.03 -28.87 0.35
N LEU A 189 -0.95 -30.10 -0.15
CA LEU A 189 0.27 -30.68 -0.71
C LEU A 189 0.25 -30.62 -2.23
N ASP A 190 1.44 -30.61 -2.85
CA ASP A 190 1.57 -30.83 -4.30
C ASP A 190 0.89 -32.16 -4.67
N PRO A 191 -0.17 -32.16 -5.50
CA PRO A 191 -0.90 -33.37 -5.85
C PRO A 191 -0.10 -34.31 -6.75
N ALA A 192 1.03 -33.86 -7.29
CA ALA A 192 1.82 -34.60 -8.25
C ALA A 192 3.34 -34.45 -8.00
N PRO A 193 3.83 -34.85 -6.81
CA PRO A 193 5.22 -34.60 -6.39
C PRO A 193 6.25 -35.36 -7.22
N ASP A 194 5.83 -36.46 -7.86
CA ASP A 194 6.69 -37.36 -8.63
C ASP A 194 6.68 -37.05 -10.14
N LEU A 195 5.98 -36.00 -10.58
CA LEU A 195 6.04 -35.59 -11.99
C LEU A 195 7.44 -35.10 -12.36
N PRO A 196 7.96 -35.47 -13.53
CA PRO A 196 9.24 -34.96 -14.02
C PRO A 196 9.26 -33.44 -14.07
N GLU A 197 10.42 -32.85 -13.74
CA GLU A 197 10.62 -31.41 -13.93
C GLU A 197 10.60 -31.07 -15.42
N PRO A 198 9.86 -30.03 -15.83
CA PRO A 198 9.88 -29.56 -17.22
C PRO A 198 11.24 -28.94 -17.56
N ASP A 199 11.58 -28.92 -18.84
CA ASP A 199 12.68 -28.09 -19.33
C ASP A 199 12.20 -26.63 -19.41
N ASP A 200 12.56 -25.81 -18.40
CA ASP A 200 12.14 -24.40 -18.31
C ASP A 200 12.50 -23.57 -19.55
N LEU A 201 13.52 -23.95 -20.32
CA LEU A 201 13.90 -23.27 -21.56
C LEU A 201 13.09 -23.73 -22.78
N ASN A 202 12.48 -24.91 -22.70
CA ASN A 202 11.73 -25.54 -23.78
C ASN A 202 10.42 -26.18 -23.29
N ASN A 203 9.59 -25.35 -22.65
CA ASN A 203 8.31 -25.74 -22.06
C ASN A 203 7.11 -25.14 -22.83
N PRO A 204 6.83 -25.55 -24.08
CA PRO A 204 5.76 -24.95 -24.90
C PRO A 204 4.35 -25.17 -24.35
N LYS A 205 4.20 -26.13 -23.42
CA LYS A 205 2.92 -26.45 -22.77
C LYS A 205 2.74 -25.70 -21.44
N ASN A 206 3.73 -24.92 -21.00
CA ASN A 206 3.76 -24.25 -19.70
C ASN A 206 3.46 -25.21 -18.53
N MET A 207 3.95 -26.45 -18.60
CA MET A 207 3.76 -27.40 -17.50
C MET A 207 4.52 -26.90 -16.27
N PRO A 208 3.90 -26.82 -15.09
CA PRO A 208 4.57 -26.30 -13.91
C PRO A 208 5.53 -27.34 -13.31
N GLY A 209 6.76 -26.92 -12.99
CA GLY A 209 7.69 -27.70 -12.16
C GLY A 209 7.23 -27.77 -10.71
N ARG A 210 7.91 -28.57 -9.88
CA ARG A 210 7.49 -28.83 -8.48
C ARG A 210 7.37 -27.57 -7.63
N GLU A 211 8.29 -26.62 -7.79
CA GLU A 211 8.25 -25.36 -7.04
C GLU A 211 7.00 -24.54 -7.36
N VAL A 212 6.57 -24.50 -8.64
CA VAL A 212 5.38 -23.78 -9.09
C VAL A 212 4.10 -24.48 -8.61
N ARG A 213 4.07 -25.83 -8.60
CA ARG A 213 2.95 -26.59 -8.04
C ARG A 213 2.83 -26.37 -6.53
N GLN A 214 3.96 -26.30 -5.82
CA GLN A 214 3.96 -25.93 -4.41
C GLN A 214 3.45 -24.51 -4.19
N GLN A 215 3.87 -23.53 -5.01
CA GLN A 215 3.34 -22.16 -4.94
C GLN A 215 1.81 -22.13 -5.13
N THR A 216 1.28 -22.96 -6.03
CA THR A 216 -0.17 -23.09 -6.24
C THR A 216 -0.85 -23.69 -4.99
N SER A 217 -0.23 -24.69 -4.37
CA SER A 217 -0.72 -25.29 -3.11
C SER A 217 -0.72 -24.30 -1.96
N ASP A 218 0.33 -23.49 -1.87
CA ASP A 218 0.47 -22.42 -0.88
C ASP A 218 -0.57 -21.31 -1.09
N LEU A 219 -0.81 -20.92 -2.34
CA LEU A 219 -1.89 -20.01 -2.71
C LEU A 219 -3.26 -20.55 -2.28
N ILE A 220 -3.54 -21.84 -2.53
CA ILE A 220 -4.79 -22.47 -2.09
C ILE A 220 -4.97 -22.34 -0.57
N ALA A 221 -3.93 -22.62 0.22
CA ALA A 221 -3.98 -22.50 1.67
C ALA A 221 -4.30 -21.06 2.11
N LEU A 222 -3.70 -20.06 1.46
CA LEU A 222 -4.01 -18.64 1.69
C LEU A 222 -5.46 -18.29 1.37
N LEU A 223 -5.97 -18.70 0.21
CA LEU A 223 -7.36 -18.44 -0.21
C LEU A 223 -8.36 -19.10 0.75
N GLN A 224 -8.08 -20.32 1.21
CA GLN A 224 -8.92 -21.00 2.20
C GLN A 224 -8.94 -20.26 3.54
N ALA A 225 -7.79 -19.77 4.00
CA ALA A 225 -7.70 -18.97 5.23
C ALA A 225 -8.40 -17.61 5.11
N ALA A 226 -8.46 -17.03 3.91
CA ALA A 226 -9.12 -15.74 3.66
C ALA A 226 -10.65 -15.86 3.51
N THR A 227 -11.16 -17.01 3.07
CA THR A 227 -12.59 -17.25 2.76
C THR A 227 -13.58 -16.86 3.88
N PRO A 228 -13.31 -16.96 5.19
CA PRO A 228 -14.29 -16.53 6.18
C PRO A 228 -14.24 -15.03 6.53
N LEU A 229 -13.26 -14.26 6.04
CA LEU A 229 -12.87 -13.00 6.67
C LEU A 229 -13.61 -11.76 6.17
N SER A 230 -13.95 -11.70 4.88
CA SER A 230 -14.44 -10.45 4.26
C SER A 230 -15.42 -10.66 3.12
N HIS A 231 -15.99 -9.56 2.61
CA HIS A 231 -16.82 -9.54 1.40
C HIS A 231 -15.99 -9.59 0.11
N TYR A 232 -14.82 -8.94 0.11
CA TYR A 232 -13.89 -8.93 -1.02
C TYR A 232 -12.53 -9.48 -0.63
N TYR A 233 -11.83 -10.05 -1.60
CA TYR A 233 -10.46 -10.53 -1.46
C TYR A 233 -9.58 -9.89 -2.54
N LEU A 234 -8.42 -9.37 -2.15
CA LEU A 234 -7.37 -8.86 -3.04
C LEU A 234 -6.12 -9.72 -2.87
N PHE A 235 -5.60 -10.25 -3.97
CA PHE A 235 -4.29 -10.92 -3.97
C PHE A 235 -3.15 -9.90 -4.17
N MET A 236 -2.09 -10.06 -3.39
CA MET A 236 -0.87 -9.24 -3.48
C MET A 236 0.33 -10.03 -2.96
N GLU A 237 1.49 -9.99 -3.61
CA GLU A 237 2.72 -10.63 -3.18
C GLU A 237 3.52 -9.71 -2.25
N ASP A 238 4.48 -10.30 -1.52
CA ASP A 238 5.31 -9.62 -0.53
C ASP A 238 6.38 -8.69 -1.12
N ASP A 239 6.45 -8.56 -2.44
CA ASP A 239 7.37 -7.70 -3.19
C ASP A 239 6.65 -6.69 -4.09
N PHE A 240 5.38 -6.41 -3.78
CA PHE A 240 4.62 -5.30 -4.35
C PHE A 240 4.38 -4.22 -3.32
N ARG A 241 4.43 -2.95 -3.71
CA ARG A 241 4.03 -1.81 -2.88
C ARG A 241 2.72 -1.24 -3.39
N ALA A 242 1.84 -0.89 -2.46
CA ALA A 242 0.64 -0.13 -2.79
C ALA A 242 1.04 1.23 -3.36
N CYS A 243 0.45 1.59 -4.51
CA CYS A 243 0.50 2.97 -4.97
C CYS A 243 -0.36 3.86 -4.06
N PRO A 244 -0.08 5.16 -3.94
CA PRO A 244 -0.90 6.05 -3.15
C PRO A 244 -2.37 5.99 -3.55
N HIS A 245 -3.27 6.08 -2.57
CA HIS A 245 -4.72 6.01 -2.78
C HIS A 245 -5.25 4.67 -3.31
N LEU A 246 -4.47 3.57 -3.27
CA LEU A 246 -4.94 2.23 -3.65
C LEU A 246 -6.29 1.90 -3.02
N ILE A 247 -6.41 2.02 -1.70
CA ILE A 247 -7.61 1.56 -0.98
C ILE A 247 -8.82 2.44 -1.33
N LEU A 248 -8.59 3.76 -1.45
CA LEU A 248 -9.62 4.71 -1.87
C LEU A 248 -10.11 4.41 -3.29
N THR A 249 -9.18 4.13 -4.21
CA THR A 249 -9.50 3.74 -5.58
C THR A 249 -10.28 2.43 -5.60
N LEU A 250 -9.90 1.42 -4.81
CA LEU A 250 -10.67 0.17 -4.71
C LEU A 250 -12.12 0.41 -4.24
N GLN A 251 -12.35 1.27 -3.24
CA GLN A 251 -13.71 1.63 -2.82
C GLN A 251 -14.52 2.24 -3.96
N TYR A 252 -13.91 3.19 -4.69
CA TYR A 252 -14.55 3.81 -5.86
C TYR A 252 -14.87 2.77 -6.94
N LEU A 253 -13.92 1.93 -7.31
CA LEU A 253 -14.09 0.93 -8.37
C LEU A 253 -15.16 -0.10 -7.99
N VAL A 254 -15.12 -0.62 -6.76
CA VAL A 254 -16.13 -1.58 -6.28
C VAL A 254 -17.52 -0.96 -6.22
N ARG A 255 -17.67 0.28 -5.72
CA ARG A 255 -18.96 0.97 -5.71
C ARG A 255 -19.50 1.18 -7.12
N LYS A 256 -18.64 1.60 -8.05
CA LYS A 256 -18.99 1.79 -9.46
C LYS A 256 -19.38 0.49 -10.15
N LEU A 257 -18.72 -0.62 -9.80
CA LEU A 257 -19.09 -1.95 -10.31
C LEU A 257 -20.40 -2.45 -9.69
N ASN A 258 -20.65 -2.18 -8.41
CA ASN A 258 -21.89 -2.56 -7.73
C ASN A 258 -23.10 -1.68 -8.12
N SER A 259 -22.87 -0.47 -8.64
CA SER A 259 -23.95 0.41 -9.11
C SER A 259 -24.43 0.06 -10.52
N LEU A 260 -23.75 -0.86 -11.20
CA LEU A 260 -24.20 -1.36 -12.49
C LEU A 260 -25.47 -2.18 -12.31
N PRO A 261 -26.40 -2.15 -13.29
CA PRO A 261 -27.48 -3.14 -13.40
C PRO A 261 -26.96 -4.58 -13.53
N VAL A 262 -25.65 -4.73 -13.72
CA VAL A 262 -24.91 -5.98 -13.76
C VAL A 262 -24.49 -6.28 -12.32
N GLU A 263 -25.30 -7.05 -11.58
CA GLU A 263 -24.89 -7.67 -10.29
C GLU A 263 -23.72 -8.68 -10.45
N ASP A 264 -23.13 -8.73 -11.64
CA ASP A 264 -22.54 -9.90 -12.27
C ASP A 264 -21.13 -9.59 -12.80
N TRP A 265 -20.32 -8.82 -12.09
CA TRP A 265 -18.87 -8.78 -12.37
C TRP A 265 -18.17 -9.92 -11.62
N LEU A 266 -17.24 -10.59 -12.29
CA LEU A 266 -16.50 -11.74 -11.74
C LEU A 266 -15.33 -11.30 -10.88
N SER A 267 -14.52 -10.39 -11.43
CA SER A 267 -13.29 -9.90 -10.81
C SER A 267 -12.94 -8.50 -11.28
N LEU A 268 -12.11 -7.82 -10.50
CA LEU A 268 -11.52 -6.53 -10.82
C LEU A 268 -9.99 -6.66 -10.77
N ARG A 269 -9.29 -6.26 -11.83
CA ARG A 269 -7.83 -6.22 -11.91
C ARG A 269 -7.35 -4.77 -11.84
N VAL A 270 -6.43 -4.49 -10.90
CA VAL A 270 -5.78 -3.17 -10.75
C VAL A 270 -4.26 -3.21 -10.89
N SER A 271 -3.68 -4.38 -11.15
CA SER A 271 -2.26 -4.57 -11.42
C SER A 271 -2.02 -5.84 -12.26
N TYR A 272 -0.81 -6.35 -12.32
CA TYR A 272 -0.35 -7.39 -13.26
C TYR A 272 0.12 -8.67 -12.56
N GLY A 273 0.29 -9.74 -13.34
CA GLY A 273 0.45 -11.09 -12.79
C GLY A 273 -0.80 -11.49 -12.02
N MET A 274 -0.65 -12.13 -10.86
CA MET A 274 -1.80 -12.32 -9.95
C MET A 274 -2.05 -11.12 -9.03
N ASN A 275 -1.08 -10.20 -8.92
CA ASN A 275 -1.20 -9.03 -8.07
C ASN A 275 -2.33 -8.11 -8.52
N GLY A 276 -3.06 -7.57 -7.54
CA GLY A 276 -4.13 -6.62 -7.81
C GLY A 276 -5.40 -7.27 -8.37
N ILE A 277 -5.54 -8.60 -8.28
CA ILE A 277 -6.81 -9.29 -8.55
C ILE A 277 -7.70 -9.16 -7.32
N LEU A 278 -8.83 -8.50 -7.50
CA LEU A 278 -9.92 -8.38 -6.54
C LEU A 278 -11.09 -9.27 -6.95
N LEU A 279 -11.58 -10.07 -6.01
CA LEU A 279 -12.68 -11.00 -6.15
C LEU A 279 -13.74 -10.77 -5.07
N ARG A 280 -14.98 -11.14 -5.36
CA ARG A 280 -15.95 -11.40 -4.29
C ARG A 280 -15.51 -12.65 -3.55
N ASN A 281 -15.56 -12.58 -2.23
CA ASN A 281 -15.05 -13.65 -1.39
C ASN A 281 -15.86 -14.96 -1.54
N GLU A 282 -17.12 -14.87 -1.96
CA GLU A 282 -17.96 -16.03 -2.32
C GLU A 282 -17.41 -16.86 -3.50
N MET A 283 -16.53 -16.29 -4.33
CA MET A 283 -15.89 -16.98 -5.45
C MET A 283 -14.63 -17.75 -5.06
N LEU A 284 -14.09 -17.53 -3.86
CA LEU A 284 -12.86 -18.17 -3.43
C LEU A 284 -12.96 -19.69 -3.35
N PRO A 285 -14.04 -20.31 -2.85
CA PRO A 285 -14.17 -21.76 -2.84
C PRO A 285 -14.08 -22.39 -4.24
N ASP A 286 -14.71 -21.79 -5.25
CA ASP A 286 -14.66 -22.30 -6.62
C ASP A 286 -13.27 -22.12 -7.25
N LEU A 287 -12.62 -20.97 -7.02
CA LEU A 287 -11.24 -20.75 -7.45
C LEU A 287 -10.28 -21.73 -6.77
N VAL A 288 -10.43 -21.98 -5.46
CA VAL A 288 -9.66 -22.96 -4.69
C VAL A 288 -9.82 -24.35 -5.29
N GLN A 289 -11.05 -24.77 -5.57
CA GLN A 289 -11.33 -26.07 -6.17
C GLN A 289 -10.71 -26.18 -7.56
N TYR A 290 -10.84 -25.13 -8.38
CA TYR A 290 -10.26 -25.10 -9.72
C TYR A 290 -8.73 -25.17 -9.68
N LEU A 291 -8.06 -24.36 -8.87
CA LEU A 291 -6.60 -24.41 -8.69
C LEU A 291 -6.15 -25.81 -8.26
N ARG A 292 -6.86 -26.43 -7.30
CA ARG A 292 -6.55 -27.77 -6.81
C ARG A 292 -6.62 -28.84 -7.90
N LEU A 293 -7.65 -28.80 -8.74
CA LEU A 293 -7.85 -29.77 -9.83
C LEU A 293 -6.79 -29.61 -10.93
N HIS A 294 -6.27 -28.41 -11.14
CA HIS A 294 -5.42 -28.08 -12.28
C HIS A 294 -3.98 -27.72 -11.90
N THR A 295 -3.58 -27.90 -10.64
CA THR A 295 -2.24 -27.56 -10.13
C THR A 295 -1.11 -28.18 -10.96
N ALA A 296 -1.30 -29.41 -11.47
CA ALA A 296 -0.29 -30.09 -12.29
C ALA A 296 -0.29 -29.67 -13.77
N ARG A 297 -1.26 -28.88 -14.23
CA ARG A 297 -1.49 -28.59 -15.65
C ARG A 297 -0.89 -27.25 -16.07
N LEU A 298 -1.09 -26.20 -15.28
CA LEU A 298 -0.63 -24.85 -15.58
C LEU A 298 -0.18 -24.14 -14.29
N PRO A 299 0.71 -23.13 -14.40
CA PRO A 299 1.02 -22.23 -13.29
C PRO A 299 -0.22 -21.42 -12.85
N PRO A 300 -0.24 -20.89 -11.62
CA PRO A 300 -1.44 -20.31 -11.01
C PRO A 300 -1.94 -19.04 -11.72
N ASP A 301 -1.07 -18.26 -12.34
CA ASP A 301 -1.41 -17.08 -13.14
C ASP A 301 -2.16 -17.45 -14.43
N LEU A 302 -1.72 -18.51 -15.12
CA LEU A 302 -2.42 -19.03 -16.30
C LEU A 302 -3.71 -19.75 -15.92
N LEU A 303 -3.75 -20.44 -14.78
CA LEU A 303 -4.99 -20.99 -14.23
C LEU A 303 -6.00 -19.89 -13.92
N TRP A 304 -5.56 -18.77 -13.35
CA TRP A 304 -6.40 -17.61 -13.13
C TRP A 304 -6.96 -17.03 -14.44
N ALA A 305 -6.10 -16.86 -15.46
CA ALA A 305 -6.54 -16.36 -16.76
C ALA A 305 -7.58 -17.30 -17.41
N GLU A 306 -7.40 -18.61 -17.27
CA GLU A 306 -8.37 -19.60 -17.76
C GLU A 306 -9.67 -19.58 -16.94
N PHE A 307 -9.58 -19.44 -15.61
CA PHE A 307 -10.72 -19.31 -14.71
C PHE A 307 -11.62 -18.14 -15.10
N THR A 308 -11.03 -16.96 -15.32
CA THR A 308 -11.78 -15.73 -15.64
C THR A 308 -12.32 -15.66 -17.06
N GLN A 309 -11.71 -16.37 -18.01
CA GLN A 309 -12.24 -16.46 -19.36
C GLN A 309 -13.51 -17.32 -19.44
N GLY A 310 -13.73 -18.24 -18.49
CA GLY A 310 -14.95 -19.05 -18.42
C GLY A 310 -15.17 -19.99 -19.61
N PHE A 311 -14.18 -20.20 -20.49
CA PHE A 311 -14.35 -21.01 -21.70
C PHE A 311 -14.39 -22.52 -21.45
N ARG A 312 -13.93 -22.99 -20.28
CA ARG A 312 -14.09 -24.39 -19.93
C ARG A 312 -15.54 -24.66 -19.54
N PHE A 313 -16.07 -25.79 -20.00
CA PHE A 313 -17.42 -26.22 -19.65
C PHE A 313 -17.67 -26.25 -18.13
N GLU A 314 -16.71 -26.76 -17.35
CA GLU A 314 -16.78 -26.82 -15.87
C GLU A 314 -16.79 -25.45 -15.18
N LEU A 315 -16.45 -24.36 -15.89
CA LEU A 315 -16.43 -23.00 -15.37
C LEU A 315 -17.65 -22.18 -15.79
N LEU A 316 -18.48 -22.68 -16.72
CA LEU A 316 -19.66 -21.95 -17.18
C LEU A 316 -20.65 -21.73 -16.04
N ASP A 317 -20.85 -22.76 -15.21
CA ASP A 317 -21.75 -22.72 -14.06
C ASP A 317 -21.21 -21.87 -12.90
N VAL A 318 -19.89 -21.68 -12.82
CA VAL A 318 -19.26 -20.86 -11.77
C VAL A 318 -19.20 -19.39 -12.19
N THR A 319 -18.75 -19.14 -13.42
CA THR A 319 -18.51 -17.78 -13.90
C THR A 319 -19.80 -17.14 -14.40
N HIS A 320 -20.77 -17.92 -14.88
CA HIS A 320 -22.01 -17.43 -15.50
C HIS A 320 -21.78 -16.41 -16.64
N GLY A 321 -20.61 -16.44 -17.27
CA GLY A 321 -20.22 -15.44 -18.28
C GLY A 321 -19.98 -14.03 -17.73
N ARG A 322 -19.89 -13.87 -16.41
CA ARG A 322 -19.59 -12.61 -15.74
C ARG A 322 -18.23 -12.05 -16.17
N PRO A 323 -18.12 -10.76 -16.56
CA PRO A 323 -16.86 -10.20 -17.01
C PRO A 323 -15.83 -10.05 -15.88
N SER A 324 -14.57 -10.34 -16.20
CA SER A 324 -13.43 -9.78 -15.47
C SER A 324 -13.17 -8.36 -15.97
N VAL A 325 -13.12 -7.41 -15.05
CA VAL A 325 -12.92 -5.99 -15.32
C VAL A 325 -11.48 -5.59 -15.02
N THR A 326 -10.88 -4.74 -15.85
CA THR A 326 -9.52 -4.23 -15.67
C THR A 326 -9.54 -2.71 -15.55
N TYR A 327 -8.94 -2.18 -14.50
CA TYR A 327 -8.72 -0.75 -14.30
C TYR A 327 -7.62 -0.24 -15.24
N ALA A 328 -7.78 1.00 -15.74
CA ALA A 328 -6.89 1.59 -16.74
C ALA A 328 -5.44 1.79 -16.26
N TRP A 329 -5.23 1.87 -14.95
CA TRP A 329 -3.96 2.29 -14.35
C TRP A 329 -3.44 1.25 -13.36
N ASN A 330 -2.13 1.05 -13.35
CA ASN A 330 -1.48 0.16 -12.41
C ASN A 330 -1.47 0.76 -10.99
N MET A 331 -1.92 -0.03 -10.01
CA MET A 331 -2.05 0.40 -8.61
C MET A 331 -1.10 -0.32 -7.65
N LEU A 332 -0.23 -1.21 -8.14
CA LEU A 332 0.81 -1.86 -7.35
C LEU A 332 2.16 -1.82 -8.07
N GLU A 333 3.21 -1.40 -7.38
CA GLU A 333 4.57 -1.31 -7.94
C GLU A 333 5.42 -2.50 -7.47
N HIS A 334 6.02 -3.25 -8.40
CA HIS A 334 6.93 -4.34 -8.07
C HIS A 334 8.30 -3.79 -7.66
N ILE A 335 8.78 -4.20 -6.49
CA ILE A 335 10.11 -3.85 -5.95
C ILE A 335 11.08 -5.05 -5.95
N GLY A 336 10.60 -6.22 -6.37
CA GLY A 336 11.34 -7.47 -6.39
C GLY A 336 12.46 -7.50 -7.44
N THR A 337 13.68 -7.25 -7.00
CA THR A 337 14.89 -7.38 -7.82
C THR A 337 15.46 -8.80 -7.88
N VAL A 338 15.12 -9.68 -6.94
CA VAL A 338 15.58 -11.09 -6.89
C VAL A 338 14.40 -12.04 -7.05
N SER A 339 14.45 -12.85 -8.11
CA SER A 339 13.48 -13.93 -8.34
C SER A 339 13.67 -15.06 -7.33
N SER A 340 12.57 -15.71 -6.95
CA SER A 340 12.61 -17.01 -6.26
C SER A 340 13.12 -18.14 -7.16
N PHE A 341 12.97 -18.00 -8.48
CA PHE A 341 13.40 -19.00 -9.46
C PHE A 341 14.89 -18.88 -9.81
N ALA A 342 15.52 -20.03 -10.11
CA ALA A 342 16.95 -20.11 -10.43
C ALA A 342 17.33 -19.50 -11.79
N VAL A 343 16.40 -19.48 -12.75
CA VAL A 343 16.61 -18.96 -14.11
C VAL A 343 15.71 -17.75 -14.34
N ARG A 344 16.28 -16.62 -14.77
CA ARG A 344 15.53 -15.40 -15.12
C ARG A 344 15.95 -14.92 -16.50
N MET A 345 15.04 -15.00 -17.46
CA MET A 345 15.20 -14.34 -18.76
C MET A 345 15.14 -12.82 -18.58
N ASP A 346 15.81 -12.09 -19.45
CA ASP A 346 15.67 -10.63 -19.55
C ASP A 346 14.23 -10.29 -19.92
N ARG A 347 13.65 -9.29 -19.24
CA ARG A 347 12.23 -8.96 -19.30
C ARG A 347 12.08 -7.44 -19.41
N PRO A 348 11.10 -6.94 -20.18
CA PRO A 348 10.79 -5.52 -20.16
C PRO A 348 10.39 -5.07 -18.76
N ASP A 349 10.61 -3.79 -18.48
CA ASP A 349 10.20 -3.19 -17.20
C ASP A 349 8.71 -3.39 -16.94
N PHE A 350 8.38 -3.61 -15.67
CA PHE A 350 6.99 -3.64 -15.23
C PHE A 350 6.44 -2.22 -15.13
N PRO A 351 5.12 -2.03 -15.30
CA PRO A 351 4.54 -0.71 -15.17
C PRO A 351 4.70 -0.19 -13.73
N ALA A 352 5.14 1.05 -13.59
CA ALA A 352 5.19 1.77 -12.32
C ALA A 352 3.78 2.21 -11.87
N CYS A 353 3.68 2.89 -10.73
CA CYS A 353 2.42 3.45 -10.26
C CYS A 353 1.77 4.37 -11.30
N TYR A 354 0.47 4.17 -11.50
CA TYR A 354 -0.40 4.90 -12.44
C TYR A 354 0.02 4.83 -13.91
N GLN A 355 0.91 3.91 -14.29
CA GLN A 355 1.16 3.63 -15.70
C GLN A 355 0.00 2.80 -16.30
N SER A 356 -0.17 2.91 -17.61
CA SER A 356 -1.31 2.29 -18.29
C SER A 356 -1.27 0.76 -18.25
N MET A 357 -2.41 0.15 -17.94
CA MET A 357 -2.62 -1.31 -17.99
C MET A 357 -2.87 -1.87 -19.40
N SER A 358 -2.83 -1.02 -20.45
CA SER A 358 -3.14 -1.44 -21.83
C SER A 358 -2.00 -2.18 -22.54
N GLY A 359 -0.76 -1.90 -22.16
CA GLY A 359 0.44 -2.43 -22.81
C GLY A 359 1.22 -3.46 -21.97
N VAL A 360 0.63 -3.96 -20.89
CA VAL A 360 1.36 -4.79 -19.91
C VAL A 360 1.65 -6.17 -20.48
N TRP A 361 2.94 -6.46 -20.67
CA TRP A 361 3.41 -7.66 -21.35
C TRP A 361 3.20 -8.94 -20.53
N SER A 362 3.16 -8.83 -19.20
CA SER A 362 3.11 -9.95 -18.23
C SER A 362 1.71 -10.48 -17.95
N ILE A 363 0.69 -10.00 -18.66
CA ILE A 363 -0.69 -10.50 -18.58
C ILE A 363 -1.24 -10.83 -19.97
N GLN A 364 -2.24 -11.70 -20.03
CA GLN A 364 -2.85 -12.11 -21.30
C GLN A 364 -3.54 -10.92 -21.98
N PRO A 365 -3.59 -10.87 -23.33
CA PRO A 365 -4.24 -9.76 -24.04
C PRO A 365 -5.68 -9.47 -23.60
N VAL A 366 -6.45 -10.50 -23.24
CA VAL A 366 -7.84 -10.37 -22.76
C VAL A 366 -7.94 -9.72 -21.37
N GLU A 367 -6.87 -9.75 -20.58
CA GLU A 367 -6.81 -9.16 -19.24
C GLU A 367 -6.35 -7.70 -19.25
N ARG A 368 -5.85 -7.20 -20.39
CA ARG A 368 -5.33 -5.83 -20.51
C ARG A 368 -6.46 -4.82 -20.57
N PHE A 369 -6.18 -3.61 -20.12
CA PHE A 369 -7.10 -2.51 -20.36
C PHE A 369 -7.27 -2.25 -21.86
N SER A 370 -8.50 -2.34 -22.36
CA SER A 370 -8.78 -2.07 -23.77
C SER A 370 -8.68 -0.59 -24.08
N GLN A 371 -7.78 -0.20 -25.00
CA GLN A 371 -7.63 1.19 -25.45
C GLN A 371 -8.90 1.75 -26.11
N ARG A 372 -9.84 0.89 -26.54
CA ARG A 372 -11.16 1.31 -27.04
C ARG A 372 -12.03 1.91 -25.94
N CYS A 373 -11.73 1.63 -24.67
CA CYS A 373 -12.44 2.14 -23.50
C CYS A 373 -11.84 3.46 -22.97
N ASN A 374 -11.15 4.24 -23.80
CA ASN A 374 -10.48 5.50 -23.43
C ASN A 374 -11.39 6.61 -22.84
N HIS A 375 -12.71 6.42 -22.89
CA HIS A 375 -13.72 7.29 -22.29
C HIS A 375 -14.17 6.81 -20.91
N THR A 376 -13.59 5.72 -20.41
CA THR A 376 -13.79 5.15 -19.07
C THR A 376 -12.46 4.77 -18.47
N ASP A 377 -12.47 4.44 -17.18
CA ASP A 377 -11.30 3.97 -16.44
C ASP A 377 -11.31 2.45 -16.23
N MET A 378 -12.23 1.72 -16.86
CA MET A 378 -12.35 0.26 -16.75
C MET A 378 -12.65 -0.38 -18.10
N SER A 379 -12.21 -1.62 -18.31
CA SER A 379 -12.59 -2.44 -19.47
C SER A 379 -13.07 -3.82 -19.02
N PRO A 380 -14.01 -4.49 -19.72
CA PRO A 380 -14.67 -4.09 -20.96
C PRO A 380 -15.49 -2.80 -20.81
N CYS A 381 -15.63 -2.05 -21.91
CA CYS A 381 -16.33 -0.77 -21.85
C CYS A 381 -17.80 -1.06 -21.54
N PRO A 382 -18.45 -0.31 -20.64
CA PRO A 382 -19.88 -0.46 -20.42
C PRO A 382 -20.64 -0.12 -21.71
N GLU A 383 -21.78 -0.76 -21.90
CA GLU A 383 -22.73 -0.37 -22.96
C GLU A 383 -23.10 1.12 -22.83
N PRO A 384 -23.37 1.86 -23.92
CA PRO A 384 -23.59 3.31 -23.88
C PRO A 384 -24.65 3.78 -22.86
N LYS A 385 -25.70 2.99 -22.64
CA LYS A 385 -26.74 3.29 -21.62
C LYS A 385 -26.21 3.16 -20.19
N ALA A 386 -25.32 2.21 -19.95
CA ALA A 386 -24.64 2.05 -18.65
C ALA A 386 -23.54 3.12 -18.46
N LEU A 387 -22.96 3.63 -19.54
CA LEU A 387 -21.97 4.70 -19.51
C LEU A 387 -22.53 6.02 -18.93
N GLU A 388 -23.78 6.38 -19.28
CA GLU A 388 -24.43 7.54 -18.68
C GLU A 388 -24.59 7.40 -17.16
N ALA A 389 -25.01 6.22 -16.68
CA ALA A 389 -25.05 5.93 -15.24
C ALA A 389 -23.65 5.97 -14.60
N TRP A 390 -22.62 5.47 -15.29
CA TRP A 390 -21.23 5.50 -14.83
C TRP A 390 -20.66 6.90 -14.64
N MET A 391 -20.99 7.82 -15.54
CA MET A 391 -20.51 9.21 -15.48
C MET A 391 -21.32 10.05 -14.49
N GLN A 392 -22.57 9.66 -14.22
CA GLN A 392 -23.49 10.43 -13.39
C GLN A 392 -23.48 10.06 -11.91
N HIS A 393 -22.84 8.97 -11.49
CA HIS A 393 -22.71 8.68 -10.06
C HIS A 393 -21.73 9.67 -9.41
N PRO A 394 -22.21 10.66 -8.62
CA PRO A 394 -21.31 11.46 -7.80
C PRO A 394 -20.61 10.53 -6.80
N LEU A 395 -19.34 10.81 -6.52
CA LEU A 395 -18.60 10.21 -5.42
C LEU A 395 -19.20 10.67 -4.07
N GLU A 396 -20.41 10.23 -3.75
CA GLU A 396 -21.00 10.45 -2.43
C GLU A 396 -20.48 9.36 -1.48
N TRP A 397 -19.64 9.77 -0.54
CA TRP A 397 -19.13 8.92 0.54
C TRP A 397 -20.20 8.76 1.63
N SER A 398 -21.32 8.09 1.33
CA SER A 398 -22.29 7.75 2.39
C SER A 398 -21.67 6.70 3.33
N ARG A 399 -21.81 6.94 4.63
CA ARG A 399 -21.45 6.01 5.71
C ARG A 399 -22.50 4.90 5.70
N HIS A 400 -22.14 3.72 5.21
CA HIS A 400 -22.94 2.50 5.35
C HIS A 400 -22.27 1.57 6.34
#